data_AF-A0A9P3G3J4-F1
#
_entry.id   AF-A0A9P3G3J4-F1
#
_cell.length_a   1.000
_cell.length_b   1.000
_cell.length_c   1.000
_cell.angle_alpha   90.00
_cell.angle_beta   90.00
_cell.angle_gamma   90.00
#
_symmetry.space_group_name_H-M   'P 1'
#
loop_
_entity.id
_entity.type
_entity.pdbx_description
1 polymer ?
#
loop_
_entity_poly.entity_id
_entity_poly.type
_entity_poly.pdbx_seq_one_letter_code
_entity_poly.pdbx_strand_id
1 'polypeptide(L)'
;MWTAYENNTTFLDYDAYDSAATVSADIIPVVLESVAFGFYTMLAIVAFLVIMRSQKELLTRKTVLLVVCAVMYGAAAAHMGITLALLFATKGRLDRALCMYVMVCIQCTDDDDPTCPGFQLLNPYLLVHPVVVDALPTALLTLNMALGDLVVLWRALVLWPRRRAVQAASALLMTGTLGMLGWTVVGQYVLQDYNGSVAMLTSWVTNVWGTVLVTVRAW
;
A
#
# COMPACT_ATOMS: atom_id res chain seq x y z
N MET A 1 14.00 -21.06 -47.84
CA MET A 1 14.17 -21.80 -46.56
C MET A 1 15.10 -21.08 -45.58
N TRP A 2 16.07 -20.26 -46.02
CA TRP A 2 16.94 -19.49 -45.13
C TRP A 2 16.36 -18.17 -44.59
N THR A 3 15.29 -17.63 -45.20
CA THR A 3 14.68 -16.35 -44.79
C THR A 3 13.72 -16.45 -43.60
N ALA A 4 13.38 -17.67 -43.15
CA ALA A 4 12.52 -17.87 -41.98
C ALA A 4 13.29 -17.84 -40.65
N TYR A 5 14.62 -18.03 -40.69
CA TYR A 5 15.45 -18.11 -39.48
C TYR A 5 15.90 -16.74 -38.95
N GLU A 6 16.06 -15.73 -39.82
CA GLU A 6 16.46 -14.37 -39.42
C GLU A 6 15.33 -13.57 -38.74
N ASN A 7 14.05 -13.92 -38.97
CA ASN A 7 12.94 -13.24 -38.30
C ASN A 7 12.70 -13.70 -36.86
N ASN A 8 13.26 -14.85 -36.44
CA ASN A 8 13.06 -15.39 -35.09
C ASN A 8 14.00 -14.76 -34.05
N THR A 9 15.16 -14.25 -34.46
CA THR A 9 16.13 -13.66 -33.53
C THR A 9 15.75 -12.25 -33.08
N THR A 10 15.07 -11.47 -33.93
CA THR A 10 14.58 -10.12 -33.57
C THR A 10 13.41 -10.14 -32.59
N PHE A 11 12.64 -11.23 -32.53
CA PHE A 11 11.51 -11.35 -31.61
C PHE A 11 11.98 -11.63 -30.16
N LEU A 12 13.02 -12.46 -30.01
CA LEU A 12 13.60 -12.80 -28.70
C LEU A 12 14.27 -11.59 -28.00
N ASP A 13 14.82 -10.66 -28.78
CA ASP A 13 15.48 -9.46 -28.22
C ASP A 13 14.46 -8.41 -27.72
N TYR A 14 13.26 -8.36 -28.33
CA TYR A 14 12.20 -7.45 -27.91
C TYR A 14 11.58 -7.90 -26.58
N ASP A 15 11.36 -9.21 -26.40
CA ASP A 15 10.83 -9.76 -25.14
C ASP A 15 11.82 -9.64 -23.97
N ALA A 16 13.13 -9.73 -24.23
CA ALA A 16 14.17 -9.52 -23.22
C ALA A 16 14.24 -8.07 -22.74
N TYR A 17 14.00 -7.10 -23.63
CA TYR A 17 14.03 -5.68 -23.28
C TYR A 17 12.77 -5.25 -22.51
N ASP A 18 11.59 -5.77 -22.91
CA ASP A 18 10.32 -5.45 -22.24
C ASP A 18 10.23 -6.10 -20.84
N SER A 19 10.80 -7.30 -20.68
CA SER A 19 10.93 -7.96 -19.37
C SER A 19 11.89 -7.23 -18.41
N ALA A 20 12.99 -6.65 -18.91
CA ALA A 20 13.87 -5.84 -18.08
C ALA A 20 13.22 -4.51 -17.65
N ALA A 21 12.46 -3.87 -18.54
CA ALA A 21 11.75 -2.62 -18.25
C ALA A 21 10.65 -2.83 -17.19
N THR A 22 9.86 -3.90 -17.32
CA THR A 22 8.80 -4.25 -16.36
C THR A 22 9.34 -4.59 -14.97
N VAL A 23 10.43 -5.35 -14.88
CA VAL A 23 11.08 -5.64 -13.58
C VAL A 23 11.58 -4.37 -12.89
N SER A 24 12.07 -3.39 -13.65
CA SER A 24 12.55 -2.12 -13.07
C SER A 24 11.42 -1.24 -12.51
N ALA A 25 10.24 -1.27 -13.13
CA ALA A 25 9.08 -0.48 -12.71
C ALA A 25 8.52 -0.96 -11.36
N ASP A 26 8.59 -2.26 -11.06
CA ASP A 26 8.06 -2.84 -9.82
C ASP A 26 9.02 -2.71 -8.62
N ILE A 27 10.33 -2.60 -8.85
CA ILE A 27 11.33 -2.53 -7.77
C ILE A 27 11.36 -1.13 -7.12
N ILE A 28 11.22 -0.07 -7.92
CA ILE A 28 11.29 1.32 -7.45
C ILE A 28 10.30 1.63 -6.32
N PRO A 29 8.99 1.33 -6.43
CA PRO A 29 8.02 1.63 -5.37
C PRO A 29 8.33 0.88 -4.07
N VAL A 30 8.79 -0.37 -4.16
CA VAL A 30 9.12 -1.22 -3.00
C VAL A 30 10.34 -0.68 -2.25
N VAL A 31 11.36 -0.21 -2.98
CA VAL A 31 12.53 0.44 -2.39
C VAL A 31 12.11 1.73 -1.68
N LEU A 32 11.27 2.56 -2.32
CA LEU A 32 10.77 3.80 -1.71
C LEU A 32 9.93 3.53 -0.46
N GLU A 33 9.02 2.55 -0.50
CA GLU A 33 8.23 2.13 0.66
C GLU A 33 9.12 1.61 1.80
N SER A 34 10.14 0.82 1.48
CA SER A 34 11.09 0.30 2.48
C SER A 34 11.86 1.43 3.17
N VAL A 35 12.33 2.41 2.40
CA VAL A 35 13.04 3.59 2.93
C VAL A 35 12.10 4.44 3.81
N ALA A 36 10.87 4.70 3.35
CA ALA A 36 9.87 5.43 4.12
C ALA A 36 9.53 4.71 5.43
N PHE A 37 9.36 3.38 5.39
CA PHE A 37 9.15 2.56 6.58
C PHE A 37 10.34 2.64 7.55
N GLY A 38 11.57 2.63 7.03
CA GLY A 38 12.78 2.87 7.82
C GLY A 38 12.74 4.20 8.59
N PHE A 39 12.43 5.31 7.92
CA PHE A 39 12.26 6.60 8.59
C PHE A 39 11.14 6.59 9.64
N TYR A 40 10.02 5.96 9.31
CA TYR A 40 8.89 5.83 10.23
C TYR A 40 9.25 5.03 11.49
N THR A 41 9.97 3.92 11.35
CA THR A 41 10.44 3.11 12.49
C THR A 41 11.39 3.91 13.41
N MET A 42 12.31 4.69 12.83
CA MET A 42 13.19 5.57 13.60
C MET A 42 12.40 6.62 14.38
N LEU A 43 11.43 7.27 13.76
CA LEU A 43 10.55 8.24 14.42
C LEU A 43 9.73 7.60 15.54
N ALA A 44 9.20 6.39 15.32
CA ALA A 44 8.48 5.64 16.34
C ALA A 44 9.39 5.36 17.56
N ILE A 45 10.61 4.87 17.34
CA ILE A 45 11.59 4.62 18.41
C ILE A 45 11.90 5.90 19.19
N VAL A 46 12.19 7.00 18.50
CA VAL A 46 12.43 8.30 19.16
C VAL A 46 11.22 8.74 19.97
N ALA A 47 10.01 8.62 19.44
CA ALA A 47 8.79 8.95 20.15
C ALA A 47 8.61 8.09 21.42
N PHE A 48 8.84 6.78 21.33
CA PHE A 48 8.82 5.87 22.48
C PHE A 48 9.83 6.29 23.55
N LEU A 49 11.08 6.58 23.16
CA LEU A 49 12.12 7.03 24.08
C LEU A 49 11.78 8.36 24.77
N VAL A 50 11.22 9.31 24.02
CA VAL A 50 10.79 10.61 24.56
C VAL A 50 9.64 10.42 25.56
N ILE A 51 8.65 9.60 25.23
CA ILE A 51 7.51 9.32 26.13
C ILE A 51 8.00 8.61 27.42
N MET A 52 8.91 7.65 27.31
CA MET A 52 9.47 6.96 28.47
C MET A 52 10.33 7.88 29.36
N ARG A 53 11.08 8.82 28.76
CA ARG A 53 11.92 9.78 29.51
C ARG A 53 11.12 10.89 30.19
N SER A 54 9.89 11.17 29.74
CA SER A 54 9.04 12.18 30.37
C SER A 54 8.66 11.72 31.79
N GLN A 55 9.24 12.29 32.85
CA GLN A 55 8.89 11.90 34.22
C GLN A 55 7.61 12.55 34.76
N LYS A 56 7.17 13.68 34.18
CA LYS A 56 6.15 14.55 34.79
C LYS A 56 4.70 14.29 34.35
N GLU A 57 4.44 13.44 33.35
CA GLU A 57 3.05 13.20 32.92
C GLU A 57 2.34 12.12 33.75
N LEU A 58 1.03 12.32 33.97
CA LEU A 58 0.10 11.35 34.54
C LEU A 58 0.24 10.00 33.82
N LEU A 59 0.39 8.92 34.60
CA LEU A 59 0.63 7.56 34.11
C LEU A 59 -0.36 7.15 33.01
N THR A 60 -1.64 7.49 33.20
CA THR A 60 -2.73 7.19 32.25
C THR A 60 -2.51 7.81 30.88
N ARG A 61 -2.00 9.06 30.82
CA ARG A 61 -1.77 9.76 29.54
C ARG A 61 -0.62 9.13 28.77
N LYS A 62 0.45 8.75 29.48
CA LYS A 62 1.60 8.04 28.90
C LYS A 62 1.19 6.70 28.32
N THR A 63 0.43 5.91 29.08
CA THR A 63 -0.05 4.60 28.63
C THR A 63 -0.90 4.73 27.36
N VAL A 64 -1.83 5.68 27.31
CA VAL A 64 -2.65 5.90 26.11
C VAL A 64 -1.80 6.27 24.90
N LEU A 65 -0.83 7.18 25.06
CA LEU A 65 0.07 7.58 23.97
C LEU A 65 0.93 6.40 23.48
N LEU A 66 1.46 5.58 24.40
CA LEU A 66 2.24 4.39 24.06
C LEU A 66 1.41 3.37 23.28
N VAL A 67 0.18 3.09 23.73
CA VAL A 67 -0.73 2.15 23.06
C VAL A 67 -1.04 2.64 21.65
N VAL A 68 -1.36 3.93 21.49
CA VAL A 68 -1.64 4.51 20.17
C VAL A 68 -0.43 4.41 19.24
N CYS A 69 0.76 4.79 19.70
CA CYS A 69 1.99 4.65 18.91
C CYS A 69 2.28 3.19 18.54
N ALA A 70 2.05 2.25 19.45
CA ALA A 70 2.24 0.82 19.18
C ALA A 70 1.26 0.30 18.12
N VAL A 71 -0.01 0.71 18.18
CA VAL A 71 -1.03 0.31 17.20
C VAL A 71 -0.72 0.86 15.82
N MET A 72 -0.33 2.14 15.71
CA MET A 72 0.09 2.72 14.43
C MET A 72 1.30 1.98 13.85
N TYR A 73 2.30 1.72 14.70
CA TYR A 73 3.50 1.00 14.28
C TYR A 73 3.17 -0.43 13.81
N GLY A 74 2.32 -1.14 14.55
CA GLY A 74 1.86 -2.47 14.18
C GLY A 74 1.14 -2.49 12.84
N ALA A 75 0.27 -1.49 12.56
CA ALA A 75 -0.43 -1.38 11.29
C ALA A 75 0.54 -1.13 10.11
N ALA A 76 1.50 -0.22 10.27
CA ALA A 76 2.52 0.05 9.26
C ALA A 76 3.42 -1.17 9.01
N ALA A 77 3.82 -1.87 10.07
CA ALA A 77 4.62 -3.10 9.95
C ALA A 77 3.85 -4.24 9.28
N ALA A 78 2.56 -4.38 9.59
CA ALA A 78 1.67 -5.34 8.94
C ALA A 78 1.48 -5.02 7.46
N HIS A 79 1.30 -3.74 7.10
CA HIS A 79 1.23 -3.30 5.70
C HIS A 79 2.50 -3.67 4.94
N MET A 80 3.66 -3.28 5.45
CA MET A 80 4.95 -3.64 4.84
C MET A 80 5.14 -5.16 4.72
N GLY A 81 4.78 -5.91 5.76
CA GLY A 81 4.86 -7.37 5.75
C GLY A 81 3.96 -8.01 4.70
N ILE A 82 2.74 -7.49 4.52
CA ILE A 82 1.79 -7.96 3.50
C ILE A 82 2.29 -7.59 2.10
N THR A 83 2.80 -6.37 1.88
CA THR A 83 3.38 -5.96 0.61
C THR A 83 4.56 -6.86 0.22
N LEU A 84 5.48 -7.13 1.16
CA LEU A 84 6.60 -8.05 0.92
C LEU A 84 6.11 -9.48 0.64
N ALA A 85 5.16 -9.99 1.41
CA ALA A 85 4.60 -11.32 1.21
C ALA A 85 3.94 -11.47 -0.16
N LEU A 86 3.18 -10.45 -0.61
CA LEU A 86 2.59 -10.42 -1.94
C LEU A 86 3.67 -10.38 -3.03
N LEU A 87 4.70 -9.55 -2.86
CA LEU A 87 5.81 -9.47 -3.82
C LEU A 87 6.59 -10.79 -3.96
N PHE A 88 6.82 -11.50 -2.85
CA PHE A 88 7.45 -12.82 -2.90
C PHE A 88 6.51 -13.88 -3.48
N ALA A 89 5.21 -13.81 -3.18
CA ALA A 89 4.21 -14.72 -3.72
C ALA A 89 4.01 -14.52 -5.22
N THR A 90 4.05 -13.29 -5.73
CA THR A 90 3.94 -13.00 -7.16
C THR A 90 5.19 -13.44 -7.91
N LYS A 91 6.40 -13.13 -7.43
CA LYS A 91 7.65 -13.66 -8.04
C LYS A 91 7.66 -15.18 -8.14
N GLY A 92 7.38 -15.87 -7.02
CA GLY A 92 7.37 -17.35 -7.01
C GLY A 92 6.26 -17.97 -7.86
N ARG A 93 5.17 -17.25 -8.13
CA ARG A 93 4.07 -17.71 -9.01
C ARG A 93 4.31 -17.35 -10.47
N LEU A 94 4.90 -16.21 -10.76
CA LEU A 94 5.25 -15.78 -12.11
C LEU A 94 6.30 -16.73 -12.71
N ASP A 95 7.33 -17.08 -11.95
CA ASP A 95 8.33 -18.06 -12.37
C ASP A 95 7.70 -19.43 -12.68
N ARG A 96 6.72 -19.87 -11.87
CA ARG A 96 6.00 -21.13 -12.12
C ARG A 96 5.06 -21.05 -13.32
N ALA A 97 4.37 -19.93 -13.50
CA ALA A 97 3.46 -19.72 -14.62
C ALA A 97 4.22 -19.64 -15.96
N LEU A 98 5.36 -18.94 -15.97
CA LEU A 98 6.28 -18.92 -17.12
C LEU A 98 6.82 -20.32 -17.42
N CYS A 99 7.23 -21.08 -16.40
CA CYS A 99 7.73 -22.45 -16.60
C CYS A 99 6.63 -23.39 -17.15
N MET A 100 5.38 -23.22 -16.71
CA MET A 100 4.24 -23.96 -17.25
C MET A 100 3.89 -23.53 -18.67
N TYR A 101 3.93 -22.24 -18.98
CA TYR A 101 3.71 -21.70 -20.33
C TYR A 101 4.75 -22.22 -21.32
N VAL A 102 6.03 -22.16 -20.96
CA VAL A 102 7.13 -22.67 -21.79
C VAL A 102 6.99 -24.17 -22.05
N MET A 103 6.62 -24.98 -21.03
CA MET A 103 6.35 -26.40 -21.26
C MET A 103 5.18 -26.63 -22.23
N VAL A 104 4.08 -25.89 -22.10
CA VAL A 104 2.91 -26.03 -22.98
C VAL A 104 3.25 -25.62 -24.41
N CYS A 105 4.01 -24.54 -24.59
CA CYS A 105 4.48 -24.10 -25.92
C CYS A 105 5.43 -25.11 -26.57
N ILE A 106 6.34 -25.70 -25.79
CA ILE A 106 7.26 -26.75 -26.28
C ILE A 106 6.50 -28.03 -26.69
N GLN A 107 5.40 -28.37 -26.00
CA GLN A 107 4.59 -29.53 -26.38
C GLN A 107 3.75 -29.32 -27.64
N CYS A 108 3.39 -28.06 -27.96
CA CYS A 108 2.64 -27.76 -29.19
C CYS A 108 3.55 -27.53 -30.42
N THR A 109 4.89 -27.57 -30.29
CA THR A 109 5.80 -27.38 -31.44
C THR A 109 6.11 -28.64 -32.23
N ASP A 110 5.80 -29.83 -31.71
CA ASP A 110 6.14 -31.10 -32.37
C ASP A 110 5.03 -31.70 -33.25
N ASP A 111 3.79 -31.19 -33.18
CA ASP A 111 2.68 -31.62 -34.04
C ASP A 111 2.06 -30.40 -34.74
N ASP A 112 1.99 -30.43 -36.08
CA ASP A 112 1.37 -29.42 -36.96
C ASP A 112 -0.17 -29.26 -36.76
N ASP A 113 -0.68 -29.60 -35.58
CA ASP A 113 -2.12 -29.67 -35.29
C ASP A 113 -2.64 -28.31 -34.76
N PRO A 114 -3.50 -27.59 -35.50
CA PRO A 114 -3.97 -26.24 -35.15
C PRO A 114 -4.91 -26.21 -33.93
N THR A 115 -5.19 -27.35 -33.30
CA THR A 115 -6.07 -27.45 -32.13
C THR A 115 -5.28 -27.87 -30.90
N CYS A 116 -4.40 -27.02 -30.38
CA CYS A 116 -3.80 -27.24 -29.06
C CYS A 116 -4.78 -26.77 -27.96
N PRO A 117 -5.48 -27.67 -27.22
CA PRO A 117 -6.51 -27.29 -26.25
C PRO A 117 -5.97 -26.63 -24.97
N GLY A 118 -4.64 -26.58 -24.80
CA GLY A 118 -4.00 -26.08 -23.58
C GLY A 118 -4.26 -24.61 -23.27
N PHE A 119 -4.58 -23.77 -24.27
CA PHE A 119 -4.73 -22.33 -24.08
C PHE A 119 -6.03 -21.94 -23.35
N GLN A 120 -7.09 -22.75 -23.44
CA GLN A 120 -8.39 -22.41 -22.86
C GLN A 120 -8.48 -22.66 -21.35
N LEU A 121 -7.63 -23.54 -20.78
CA LEU A 121 -7.62 -23.82 -19.34
C LEU A 121 -6.87 -22.78 -18.49
N LEU A 122 -6.02 -21.94 -19.10
CA LEU A 122 -5.27 -20.90 -18.37
C LEU A 122 -6.10 -19.64 -18.09
N ASN A 123 -7.13 -19.39 -18.89
CA ASN A 123 -7.93 -18.16 -18.88
C ASN A 123 -8.65 -17.87 -17.53
N PRO A 124 -9.29 -18.84 -16.84
CA PRO A 124 -10.00 -18.54 -15.59
C PRO A 124 -9.09 -18.28 -14.38
N TYR A 125 -7.87 -18.83 -14.36
CA TYR A 125 -6.92 -18.58 -13.27
C TYR A 125 -6.21 -17.22 -13.40
N LEU A 126 -6.07 -16.70 -14.62
CA LEU A 126 -5.53 -15.35 -14.86
C LEU A 126 -6.53 -14.24 -14.53
N LEU A 127 -7.84 -14.46 -14.66
CA LEU A 127 -8.86 -13.42 -14.46
C LEU A 127 -9.32 -13.23 -13.01
N VAL A 128 -9.26 -14.26 -12.16
CA VAL A 128 -9.72 -14.18 -10.77
C VAL A 128 -8.64 -13.61 -9.82
N HIS A 129 -7.37 -13.64 -10.23
CA HIS A 129 -6.22 -13.27 -9.39
C HIS A 129 -5.86 -11.77 -9.28
N PRO A 130 -6.04 -10.89 -10.30
CA PRO A 130 -5.56 -9.50 -10.17
C PRO A 130 -6.39 -8.68 -9.18
N VAL A 131 -7.70 -8.91 -9.12
CA VAL A 131 -8.63 -8.03 -8.37
C VAL A 131 -8.43 -8.08 -6.85
N VAL A 132 -8.12 -9.26 -6.29
CA VAL A 132 -7.95 -9.42 -4.84
C VAL A 132 -6.55 -9.01 -4.36
N VAL A 133 -5.54 -9.16 -5.23
CA VAL A 133 -4.14 -8.83 -4.92
C VAL A 133 -3.91 -7.31 -4.92
N ASP A 134 -4.64 -6.56 -5.75
CA ASP A 134 -4.44 -5.10 -5.86
C ASP A 134 -5.21 -4.28 -4.80
N ALA A 135 -6.34 -4.80 -4.31
CA ALA A 135 -7.20 -4.08 -3.37
C ALA A 135 -6.63 -4.08 -1.93
N LEU A 136 -6.00 -5.17 -1.49
CA LEU A 136 -5.56 -5.32 -0.11
C LEU A 136 -4.41 -4.35 0.29
N PRO A 137 -3.34 -4.18 -0.50
CA PRO A 137 -2.27 -3.22 -0.20
C PRO A 137 -2.80 -1.78 -0.17
N THR A 138 -3.69 -1.46 -1.10
CA THR A 138 -4.33 -0.15 -1.20
C THR A 138 -5.19 0.15 0.02
N ALA A 139 -5.99 -0.82 0.48
CA ALA A 139 -6.83 -0.69 1.67
C ALA A 139 -6.00 -0.56 2.97
N LEU A 140 -4.87 -1.26 3.06
CA LEU A 140 -3.96 -1.14 4.19
C LEU A 140 -3.21 0.19 4.19
N LEU A 141 -2.81 0.69 3.03
CA LEU A 141 -2.18 2.01 2.89
C LEU A 141 -3.15 3.13 3.28
N THR A 142 -4.40 3.09 2.80
CA THR A 142 -5.43 4.08 3.17
C THR A 142 -5.76 4.00 4.66
N LEU A 143 -5.79 2.80 5.25
CA LEU A 143 -5.91 2.63 6.70
C LEU A 143 -4.75 3.26 7.45
N ASN A 144 -3.51 3.09 6.99
CA ASN A 144 -2.35 3.67 7.63
C ASN A 144 -2.37 5.21 7.56
N MET A 145 -2.74 5.78 6.40
CA MET A 145 -2.94 7.23 6.25
C MET A 145 -4.02 7.76 7.20
N ALA A 146 -5.18 7.09 7.26
CA ALA A 146 -6.27 7.50 8.15
C ALA A 146 -5.89 7.41 9.63
N LEU A 147 -5.19 6.35 10.04
CA LEU A 147 -4.67 6.21 11.41
C LEU A 147 -3.67 7.33 11.73
N GLY A 148 -2.81 7.70 10.78
CA GLY A 148 -1.94 8.88 10.85
C GLY A 148 -2.70 10.15 11.22
N ASP A 149 -3.72 10.47 10.43
CA ASP A 149 -4.54 11.66 10.61
C ASP A 149 -5.30 11.66 11.93
N LEU A 150 -5.87 10.51 12.32
CA LEU A 150 -6.59 10.36 13.59
C LEU A 150 -5.69 10.67 14.79
N VAL A 151 -4.41 10.32 14.74
CA VAL A 151 -3.47 10.61 15.83
C VAL A 151 -3.09 12.09 15.88
N VAL A 152 -2.91 12.73 14.73
CA VAL A 152 -2.67 14.17 14.66
C VAL A 152 -3.87 14.96 15.20
N LEU A 153 -5.08 14.59 14.76
CA LEU A 153 -6.33 15.22 15.20
C LEU A 153 -6.63 14.95 16.69
N TRP A 154 -6.34 13.74 17.17
CA TRP A 154 -6.42 13.40 18.58
C TRP A 154 -5.50 14.27 19.44
N ARG A 155 -4.25 14.48 19.00
CA ARG A 155 -3.30 15.36 19.71
C ARG A 155 -3.83 16.80 19.76
N ALA A 156 -4.41 17.30 18.68
CA ALA A 156 -5.04 18.62 18.65
C ALA A 156 -6.21 18.72 19.65
N LEU A 157 -7.07 17.69 19.72
CA LEU A 157 -8.18 17.60 20.67
C LEU A 157 -7.71 17.68 22.13
N VAL A 158 -6.70 16.88 22.47
CA VAL A 158 -6.17 16.80 23.83
C VAL A 158 -5.47 18.11 24.23
N LEU A 159 -4.78 18.77 23.29
CA LEU A 159 -4.07 20.01 23.57
C LEU A 159 -5.04 21.16 23.86
N TRP A 160 -6.20 21.23 23.21
CA TRP A 160 -7.12 22.39 23.28
C TRP A 160 -8.45 22.08 23.99
N PRO A 161 -8.45 21.72 25.29
CA PRO A 161 -9.66 21.27 26.01
C PRO A 161 -10.71 22.38 26.17
N ARG A 162 -10.31 23.67 26.10
CA ARG A 162 -11.20 24.81 26.33
C ARG A 162 -11.82 25.42 25.07
N ARG A 163 -11.26 25.18 23.87
CA ARG A 163 -11.77 25.81 22.65
C ARG A 163 -12.65 24.85 21.86
N ARG A 164 -13.96 24.92 22.11
CA ARG A 164 -14.96 24.04 21.47
C ARG A 164 -14.93 24.06 19.94
N ALA A 165 -14.60 25.20 19.32
CA ALA A 165 -14.49 25.31 17.87
C ALA A 165 -13.38 24.43 17.30
N VAL A 166 -12.21 24.38 17.95
CA VAL A 166 -11.08 23.53 17.52
C VAL A 166 -11.47 22.07 17.70
N GLN A 167 -12.12 21.73 18.82
CA GLN A 167 -12.59 20.37 19.06
C GLN A 167 -13.59 19.90 18.03
N ALA A 168 -14.60 20.73 17.73
CA ALA A 168 -15.63 20.44 16.73
C ALA A 168 -15.00 20.26 15.34
N ALA A 169 -14.07 21.15 14.94
CA ALA A 169 -13.37 21.04 13.67
C ALA A 169 -12.53 19.75 13.57
N SER A 170 -11.76 19.41 14.61
CA SER A 170 -10.98 18.17 14.63
C SER A 170 -11.84 16.92 14.66
N ALA A 171 -12.95 16.93 15.41
CA ALA A 171 -13.88 15.80 15.46
C ALA A 171 -14.57 15.59 14.11
N LEU A 172 -14.97 16.67 13.44
CA LEU A 172 -15.56 16.63 12.10
C LEU A 172 -14.57 16.13 11.06
N LEU A 173 -13.29 16.52 11.17
CA LEU A 173 -12.24 15.97 10.32
C LEU A 173 -11.98 14.48 10.59
N MET A 174 -12.02 14.03 11.85
CA MET A 174 -11.86 12.60 12.20
C MET A 174 -13.03 11.76 11.66
N THR A 175 -14.27 12.23 11.82
CA THR A 175 -15.43 11.52 11.27
C THR A 175 -15.42 11.55 9.74
N GLY A 176 -14.95 12.64 9.13
CA GLY A 176 -14.74 12.75 7.70
C GLY A 176 -13.72 11.74 7.15
N THR A 177 -12.55 11.61 7.77
CA THR A 177 -11.54 10.62 7.35
C THR A 177 -12.00 9.19 7.55
N LEU A 178 -12.70 8.87 8.65
CA LEU A 178 -13.29 7.54 8.86
C LEU A 178 -14.40 7.22 7.85
N GLY A 179 -15.28 8.19 7.56
CA GLY A 179 -16.35 8.03 6.59
C GLY A 179 -15.80 7.83 5.18
N MET A 180 -14.80 8.62 4.81
CA MET A 180 -14.07 8.47 3.54
C MET A 180 -13.38 7.12 3.44
N LEU A 181 -12.73 6.65 4.50
CA LEU A 181 -12.11 5.33 4.51
C LEU A 181 -13.14 4.22 4.31
N GLY A 182 -14.23 4.24 5.07
CA GLY A 182 -15.34 3.31 4.88
C GLY A 182 -15.91 3.35 3.45
N TRP A 183 -16.06 4.55 2.90
CA TRP A 183 -16.52 4.74 1.52
C TRP A 183 -15.53 4.18 0.49
N THR A 184 -14.22 4.37 0.66
CA THR A 184 -13.22 3.81 -0.26
C THR A 184 -13.21 2.28 -0.22
N VAL A 185 -13.33 1.69 0.96
CA VAL A 185 -13.40 0.23 1.11
C VAL A 185 -14.67 -0.30 0.43
N VAL A 186 -15.84 0.26 0.74
CA VAL A 186 -17.11 -0.18 0.14
C VAL A 186 -17.15 0.09 -1.36
N GLY A 187 -16.66 1.26 -1.80
CA GLY A 187 -16.62 1.67 -3.20
C GLY A 187 -15.75 0.78 -4.06
N GLN A 188 -14.60 0.32 -3.54
CA GLN A 188 -13.76 -0.66 -4.23
C GLN A 188 -14.49 -1.99 -4.47
N TYR A 189 -15.26 -2.47 -3.50
CA TYR A 189 -15.98 -3.74 -3.63
C TYR A 189 -17.25 -3.64 -4.49
N VAL A 190 -17.92 -2.48 -4.53
CA VAL A 190 -19.26 -2.35 -5.11
C VAL A 190 -19.26 -1.61 -6.45
N LEU A 191 -18.43 -0.57 -6.62
CA LEU A 191 -18.54 0.36 -7.74
C LEU A 191 -17.34 0.35 -8.69
N GLN A 192 -16.24 -0.35 -8.35
CA GLN A 192 -15.00 -0.38 -9.16
C GLN A 192 -14.38 1.00 -9.47
N ASP A 193 -14.86 2.06 -8.83
CA ASP A 193 -14.39 3.43 -9.02
C ASP A 193 -13.27 3.78 -8.04
N TYR A 194 -12.11 4.15 -8.61
CA TYR A 194 -10.91 4.51 -7.86
C TYR A 194 -10.91 5.99 -7.44
N ASN A 195 -11.55 6.30 -6.31
CA ASN A 195 -11.47 7.64 -5.70
C ASN A 195 -10.24 7.85 -4.78
N GLY A 196 -9.10 7.22 -5.11
CA GLY A 196 -7.88 7.31 -4.29
C GLY A 196 -7.34 8.74 -4.13
N SER A 197 -7.56 9.60 -5.12
CA SER A 197 -7.15 11.01 -5.10
C SER A 197 -7.84 11.82 -3.99
N VAL A 198 -9.12 11.52 -3.71
CA VAL A 198 -9.89 12.24 -2.70
C VAL A 198 -9.40 11.88 -1.29
N ALA A 199 -9.08 10.61 -1.05
CA ALA A 199 -8.49 10.16 0.21
C ALA A 199 -7.13 10.83 0.48
N MET A 200 -6.29 10.93 -0.56
CA MET A 200 -5.00 11.61 -0.48
C MET A 200 -5.15 13.11 -0.19
N LEU A 201 -6.09 13.79 -0.86
CA LEU A 201 -6.40 15.20 -0.60
C LEU A 201 -6.89 15.41 0.84
N THR A 202 -7.80 14.56 1.33
CA THR A 202 -8.26 14.67 2.71
C THR A 202 -7.14 14.45 3.71
N SER A 203 -6.23 13.51 3.47
CA SER A 203 -5.08 13.28 4.35
C SER A 203 -4.08 14.43 4.32
N TRP A 204 -3.92 15.07 3.17
CA TRP A 204 -3.07 16.25 3.07
C TRP A 204 -3.64 17.42 3.88
N VAL A 205 -4.95 17.68 3.77
CA VAL A 205 -5.63 18.75 4.50
C VAL A 205 -5.62 18.53 6.01
N THR A 206 -5.87 17.30 6.49
CA THR A 206 -5.82 16.96 7.92
C THR A 206 -4.41 17.13 8.49
N ASN A 207 -3.38 16.74 7.74
CA ASN A 207 -1.99 16.94 8.15
C ASN A 207 -1.62 18.43 8.22
N VAL A 208 -1.92 19.21 7.18
CA VAL A 208 -1.67 20.66 7.18
C VAL A 208 -2.40 21.34 8.35
N TRP A 209 -3.67 21.01 8.55
CA TRP A 209 -4.47 21.53 9.67
C TRP A 209 -3.84 21.18 11.03
N GLY A 210 -3.45 19.93 11.22
CA GLY A 210 -2.79 19.46 12.42
C GLY A 210 -1.47 20.19 12.68
N THR A 211 -0.63 20.36 11.66
CA THR A 211 0.63 21.09 11.77
C THR A 211 0.40 22.55 12.16
N VAL A 212 -0.56 23.23 11.52
CA VAL A 212 -0.91 24.62 11.86
C VAL A 212 -1.36 24.76 13.32
N LEU A 213 -2.18 23.84 13.83
CA LEU A 213 -2.61 23.87 15.23
C LEU A 213 -1.46 23.64 16.22
N VAL A 214 -0.48 22.82 15.85
CA VAL A 214 0.72 22.59 16.66
C VAL A 214 1.63 23.81 16.64
N THR A 215 1.87 24.42 15.47
CA THR A 215 2.73 25.60 15.36
C THR A 215 2.14 26.81 16.08
N VAL A 216 0.84 27.08 15.94
CA VAL A 216 0.16 28.20 16.62
C VAL A 216 0.25 28.13 18.15
N ARG A 217 0.47 26.94 18.73
CA ARG A 217 0.64 26.76 20.18
C ARG A 217 2.10 26.76 20.62
N ALA A 218 3.02 26.47 19.72
CA ALA A 218 4.46 26.48 20.03
C ALA A 218 5.02 27.90 20.20
N TRP A 219 4.27 28.90 19.70
CA TRP A 219 4.51 30.34 19.84
C TRP A 219 3.50 30.97 20.81
#